data_AF-A0A973QYH9-F1
#
_entry.id   AF-A0A973QYH9-F1
#
_cell.length_a   1.000
_cell.length_b   1.000
_cell.length_c   1.000
_cell.angle_alpha   90.00
_cell.angle_beta   90.00
_cell.angle_gamma   90.00
#
_symmetry.space_group_name_H-M   'P 1'
#
loop_
_entity.id
_entity.type
_entity.pdbx_description
1 polymer ?
#
loop_
_entity_poly.entity_id
_entity_poly.type
_entity_poly.pdbx_seq_one_letter_code
_entity_poly.pdbx_strand_id
1 'polypeptide(L)'
;TGDPDADAADCAKSVASGDPNAVRVWQHAIDALADGLVTALTLLDPRTLIIGGGLAEAGDTLFTPLREAVRGRVTFQKLPAIVPAALGDSAGCLGAGLLAWDLLTTTDGTEVTA
;
A
#
# COMPACT_ATOMS: atom_id res chain seq x y z
N THR A 1 0.06 9.23 26.27
CA THR A 1 -0.72 10.40 25.85
C THR A 1 -0.21 10.80 24.49
N GLY A 2 -1.07 10.86 23.48
CA GLY A 2 -0.72 11.24 22.11
C GLY A 2 -1.28 12.62 21.78
N ASP A 3 -0.67 13.28 20.80
CA ASP A 3 -1.21 14.49 20.19
C ASP A 3 -2.39 14.10 19.28
N PRO A 4 -3.61 14.64 19.48
CA PRO A 4 -4.77 14.31 18.64
C PRO A 4 -4.62 14.77 17.18
N ASP A 5 -3.72 15.70 16.89
CA ASP A 5 -3.48 16.23 15.55
C ASP A 5 -2.32 15.53 14.82
N ALA A 6 -1.63 14.59 15.49
CA ALA A 6 -0.52 13.85 14.91
C ALA A 6 -0.97 12.86 13.84
N ASP A 7 -0.22 12.83 12.74
CA ASP A 7 -0.46 11.93 11.61
C ASP A 7 0.56 10.77 11.54
N ALA A 8 0.48 9.99 10.46
CA ALA A 8 1.38 8.88 10.21
C ALA A 8 2.85 9.32 10.07
N ALA A 9 3.11 10.51 9.51
CA ALA A 9 4.46 11.03 9.35
C ALA A 9 5.05 11.43 10.70
N ASP A 10 4.26 12.03 11.60
CA ASP A 10 4.70 12.35 12.96
C ASP A 10 4.99 11.10 13.80
N CYS A 11 4.17 10.06 13.62
CA CYS A 11 4.45 8.75 14.21
C CYS A 11 5.77 8.16 13.69
N ALA A 12 6.01 8.19 12.37
CA ALA A 12 7.26 7.71 11.77
C ALA A 12 8.50 8.47 12.28
N LYS A 13 8.41 9.80 12.45
CA LYS A 13 9.48 10.62 13.05
C LYS A 13 9.75 10.19 14.50
N SER A 14 8.70 9.92 15.27
CA SER A 14 8.81 9.48 16.66
C SER A 14 9.40 8.06 16.79
N VAL A 15 9.09 7.18 15.83
CA VAL A 15 9.77 5.87 15.70
C VAL A 15 11.26 6.07 15.44
N ALA A 16 11.62 6.96 14.52
CA ALA A 16 13.01 7.25 14.17
C ALA A 16 13.79 7.90 15.33
N SER A 17 13.14 8.67 16.20
CA SER A 17 13.74 9.22 17.42
C SER A 17 13.87 8.20 18.55
N GLY A 18 13.33 6.99 18.37
CA GLY A 18 13.43 5.88 19.32
C GLY A 18 12.41 5.93 20.46
N ASP A 19 11.30 6.67 20.31
CA ASP A 19 10.22 6.66 21.31
C ASP A 19 9.65 5.22 21.44
N PRO A 20 9.78 4.56 22.62
CA PRO A 20 9.31 3.20 22.80
C PRO A 20 7.80 3.03 22.57
N ASN A 21 7.00 4.07 22.84
CA ASN A 21 5.56 4.01 22.59
C ASN A 21 5.25 4.07 21.09
N ALA A 22 5.93 4.97 20.36
CA ALA A 22 5.78 5.07 18.91
C ALA A 22 6.22 3.78 18.23
N VAL A 23 7.36 3.21 18.62
CA VAL A 23 7.86 1.91 18.10
C VAL A 23 6.83 0.80 18.32
N ARG A 24 6.23 0.71 19.51
CA ARG A 24 5.22 -0.31 19.82
C ARG A 24 3.95 -0.15 18.97
N VAL A 25 3.45 1.08 18.83
CA VAL A 25 2.27 1.38 18.01
C VAL A 25 2.55 1.08 16.55
N TRP A 26 3.72 1.49 16.06
CA TRP A 26 4.16 1.24 14.70
C TRP A 26 4.25 -0.25 14.40
N GLN A 27 4.87 -1.03 15.30
CA GLN A 27 4.99 -2.47 15.13
C GLN A 27 3.62 -3.16 15.05
N HIS A 28 2.67 -2.79 15.92
CA HIS A 28 1.30 -3.31 15.83
C HIS A 28 0.62 -2.96 14.50
N ALA A 29 0.84 -1.74 13.98
CA ALA A 29 0.29 -1.34 12.68
C ALA A 29 0.91 -2.16 11.53
N ILE A 30 2.23 -2.41 11.57
CA ILE A 30 2.92 -3.27 10.62
C ILE A 30 2.36 -4.69 10.66
N ASP A 31 2.20 -5.26 11.85
CA ASP A 31 1.71 -6.63 12.02
C ASP A 31 0.28 -6.78 11.47
N ALA A 32 -0.61 -5.86 11.81
CA ALA A 32 -1.98 -5.86 11.29
C ALA A 32 -2.03 -5.67 9.76
N LEU A 33 -1.19 -4.78 9.22
CA LEU A 33 -1.08 -4.58 7.77
C LEU A 33 -0.56 -5.83 7.08
N ALA A 34 0.46 -6.49 7.64
CA ALA A 34 1.00 -7.74 7.10
C ALA A 34 -0.05 -8.86 7.06
N ASP A 35 -0.88 -9.01 8.09
CA ASP A 35 -1.97 -9.99 8.12
C ASP A 35 -2.98 -9.74 6.99
N GLY A 36 -3.36 -8.48 6.78
CA GLY A 36 -4.24 -8.07 5.67
C GLY A 36 -3.63 -8.36 4.30
N LEU A 37 -2.34 -8.03 4.11
CA LEU A 37 -1.64 -8.27 2.85
C LEU A 37 -1.47 -9.76 2.54
N VAL A 38 -1.18 -10.59 3.55
CA VAL A 38 -1.08 -12.05 3.37
C VAL A 38 -2.43 -12.66 3.02
N THR A 39 -3.52 -12.12 3.59
CA THR A 39 -4.88 -12.52 3.22
C THR A 39 -5.16 -12.19 1.76
N ALA A 40 -4.88 -10.96 1.31
CA ALA A 40 -5.04 -10.55 -0.08
C ALA A 40 -4.15 -11.38 -1.03
N LEU A 41 -2.90 -11.63 -0.64
CA LEU A 41 -1.97 -12.49 -1.39
C LEU A 41 -2.53 -13.90 -1.57
N THR A 42 -3.12 -14.47 -0.52
CA THR A 42 -3.69 -15.82 -0.55
C THR A 42 -4.92 -15.91 -1.44
N LEU A 43 -5.73 -14.85 -1.48
CA LEU A 43 -6.97 -14.84 -2.28
C LEU A 43 -6.75 -14.51 -3.76
N LEU A 44 -5.79 -13.62 -4.05
CA LEU A 44 -5.64 -13.02 -5.38
C LEU A 44 -4.37 -13.43 -6.12
N ASP A 45 -3.38 -14.02 -5.44
CA ASP A 45 -2.04 -14.34 -5.96
C ASP A 45 -1.39 -13.21 -6.81
N PRO A 46 -1.38 -11.95 -6.33
CA PRO A 46 -0.78 -10.86 -7.07
C PRO A 46 0.74 -10.96 -7.06
N ARG A 47 1.37 -10.63 -8.19
CA ARG A 47 2.84 -10.52 -8.27
C ARG A 47 3.40 -9.30 -7.54
N THR A 48 2.59 -8.24 -7.41
CA THR A 48 3.01 -6.95 -6.85
C THR A 48 1.92 -6.39 -5.96
N LEU A 49 2.29 -5.94 -4.77
CA LEU A 49 1.47 -5.20 -3.83
C LEU A 49 1.98 -3.76 -3.78
N ILE A 50 1.13 -2.81 -4.20
CA ILE A 50 1.47 -1.39 -4.25
C ILE A 50 0.83 -0.71 -3.04
N ILE A 51 1.65 -0.07 -2.19
CA ILE A 51 1.18 0.62 -0.98
C ILE A 51 1.23 2.13 -1.24
N GLY A 52 0.09 2.80 -1.11
CA GLY A 52 -0.06 4.25 -1.29
C GLY A 52 -0.66 4.94 -0.06
N GLY A 53 -0.85 6.25 -0.17
CA GLY A 53 -1.32 7.12 0.91
C GLY A 53 -0.19 7.61 1.83
N GLY A 54 -0.50 8.52 2.75
CA GLY A 54 0.50 9.20 3.59
C GLY A 54 1.38 8.28 4.45
N LEU A 55 0.90 7.08 4.79
CA LEU A 55 1.72 6.10 5.50
C LEU A 55 2.89 5.58 4.64
N ALA A 56 2.69 5.45 3.32
CA ALA A 56 3.73 5.00 2.39
C ALA A 56 4.89 5.99 2.28
N GLU A 57 4.69 7.26 2.66
CA GLU A 57 5.73 8.29 2.68
C GLU A 57 6.79 8.06 3.76
N ALA A 58 6.50 7.20 4.75
CA ALA A 58 7.46 6.81 5.77
C ALA A 58 8.65 5.99 5.24
N GLY A 59 8.64 5.61 3.95
CA GLY A 59 9.78 4.98 3.28
C GLY A 59 10.24 3.70 3.97
N ASP A 60 11.54 3.56 4.19
CA ASP A 60 12.12 2.33 4.76
C ASP A 60 11.65 2.03 6.18
N THR A 61 11.19 3.04 6.94
CA THR A 61 10.57 2.87 8.26
C THR A 61 9.28 2.03 8.17
N LEU A 62 8.56 2.11 7.04
CA LEU A 62 7.41 1.26 6.75
C LEU A 62 7.84 -0.01 6.00
N PHE A 63 8.50 0.16 4.85
CA PHE A 63 8.66 -0.93 3.87
C PHE A 63 9.61 -2.03 4.34
N THR A 64 10.63 -1.72 5.14
CA THR A 64 11.54 -2.73 5.67
C THR A 64 10.82 -3.67 6.63
N PRO A 65 10.23 -3.21 7.75
CA PRO A 65 9.55 -4.10 8.67
C PRO A 65 8.31 -4.76 8.05
N LEU A 66 7.61 -4.10 7.13
CA LEU A 66 6.47 -4.70 6.42
C LEU A 66 6.87 -5.89 5.55
N ARG A 67 7.96 -5.78 4.79
CA ARG A 67 8.47 -6.89 3.96
C ARG A 67 8.89 -8.09 4.82
N GLU A 68 9.55 -7.83 5.96
CA GLU A 68 9.91 -8.91 6.90
C GLU A 68 8.66 -9.55 7.51
N ALA A 69 7.69 -8.73 7.95
CA ALA A 69 6.45 -9.20 8.56
C ALA A 69 5.62 -10.08 7.61
N VAL A 70 5.52 -9.70 6.33
CA VAL A 70 4.85 -10.51 5.30
C VAL A 70 5.65 -11.78 5.02
N ARG A 71 6.97 -11.69 4.84
CA ARG A 71 7.82 -12.87 4.58
C ARG A 71 7.70 -13.92 5.69
N GLY A 72 7.64 -13.51 6.95
CA GLY A 72 7.48 -14.43 8.08
C GLY A 72 6.12 -15.12 8.17
N ARG A 73 5.11 -14.62 7.46
CA ARG A 73 3.72 -15.13 7.48
C ARG A 73 3.34 -15.94 6.24
N VAL A 74 4.04 -15.76 5.13
CA VAL A 74 3.84 -16.53 3.90
C VAL A 74 4.26 -17.98 4.14
N THR A 75 3.44 -18.94 3.67
CA THR A 75 3.68 -20.38 3.87
C THR A 75 3.98 -21.10 2.57
N PHE A 76 3.14 -20.91 1.55
CA PHE A 76 3.28 -21.59 0.24
C PHE A 76 3.19 -20.65 -0.96
N GLN A 77 2.74 -19.41 -0.75
CA GLN A 77 2.57 -18.40 -1.78
C GLN A 77 3.94 -17.91 -2.26
N LYS A 78 4.03 -17.45 -3.52
CA LYS A 78 5.22 -16.73 -3.98
C LYS A 78 5.26 -15.37 -3.30
N LEU A 79 6.43 -14.96 -2.83
CA LEU A 79 6.57 -13.67 -2.17
C LEU A 79 6.35 -12.54 -3.19
N PRO A 80 5.37 -11.65 -2.99
CA PRO A 80 5.10 -10.55 -3.92
C PRO A 80 6.13 -9.43 -3.77
N ALA A 81 6.30 -8.63 -4.82
CA ALA A 81 7.02 -7.37 -4.71
C ALA A 81 6.15 -6.34 -3.95
N ILE A 82 6.61 -5.87 -2.79
CA ILE A 82 5.94 -4.79 -2.03
C ILE A 82 6.63 -3.46 -2.33
N VAL A 83 5.93 -2.54 -2.98
CA VAL A 83 6.49 -1.30 -3.52
C VAL A 83 5.64 -0.07 -3.16
N PRO A 84 6.24 1.13 -3.02
CA PRO A 84 5.48 2.36 -2.88
C PRO A 84 4.73 2.71 -4.17
N ALA A 85 3.59 3.36 -4.02
CA ALA A 85 2.86 3.96 -5.13
C ALA A 85 3.68 5.09 -5.76
N ALA A 86 4.02 4.97 -7.04
CA ALA A 86 4.87 5.93 -7.74
C ALA A 86 4.15 7.23 -8.16
N LEU A 87 2.82 7.22 -8.23
CA LEU A 87 2.02 8.32 -8.77
C LEU A 87 1.51 9.31 -7.71
N GLY A 88 1.67 8.99 -6.42
CA GLY A 88 1.22 9.83 -5.30
C GLY A 88 -0.22 10.33 -5.47
N ASP A 89 -0.44 11.60 -5.16
CA ASP A 89 -1.75 12.26 -5.25
C ASP A 89 -2.31 12.32 -6.67
N SER A 90 -1.47 12.20 -7.69
CA SER A 90 -1.89 12.23 -9.10
C SER A 90 -2.53 10.90 -9.54
N ALA A 91 -2.37 9.81 -8.78
CA ALA A 91 -2.88 8.49 -9.14
C ALA A 91 -4.38 8.51 -9.44
N GLY A 92 -5.17 9.23 -8.63
CA GLY A 92 -6.62 9.33 -8.80
C GLY A 92 -7.02 10.05 -10.09
N CYS A 93 -6.43 11.22 -10.35
CA CYS A 93 -6.72 11.99 -11.56
C CYS A 93 -6.29 11.25 -12.84
N LEU A 94 -5.10 10.62 -12.82
CA LEU A 94 -4.62 9.82 -13.94
C LEU A 94 -5.51 8.61 -14.21
N GLY A 95 -5.92 7.90 -13.16
CA GLY A 95 -6.85 6.76 -13.28
C GLY A 95 -8.20 7.18 -13.87
N ALA A 96 -8.75 8.31 -13.45
CA ALA A 96 -10.00 8.84 -14.01
C ALA A 96 -9.86 9.20 -15.49
N GLY A 97 -8.74 9.81 -15.90
CA GLY A 97 -8.45 10.11 -17.30
C GLY A 97 -8.32 8.85 -18.16
N LEU A 98 -7.60 7.83 -17.66
CA LEU A 98 -7.47 6.54 -18.34
C LEU A 98 -8.82 5.83 -18.48
N LEU A 99 -9.64 5.84 -17.42
CA LEU A 99 -10.99 5.27 -17.47
C LEU A 99 -11.87 5.95 -18.53
N ALA A 100 -11.82 7.28 -18.61
CA ALA A 100 -12.54 8.03 -19.64
C ALA A 100 -12.04 7.71 -21.06
N TRP A 101 -10.72 7.56 -21.22
CA TRP A 101 -10.11 7.17 -22.49
C TRP A 101 -10.54 5.77 -22.94
N ASP A 102 -10.54 4.79 -22.04
CA ASP A 102 -10.98 3.42 -22.33
C ASP A 102 -12.44 3.37 -22.79
N LEU A 103 -13.32 4.18 -22.18
CA LEU A 103 -14.73 4.27 -22.59
C LEU A 103 -14.91 4.83 -24.00
N LEU A 104 -14.08 5.79 -24.41
CA LEU A 104 -14.13 6.35 -25.77
C LEU A 104 -13.61 5.34 -26.81
N THR A 105 -12.51 4.65 -26.49
CA THR A 105 -11.90 3.67 -27.41
C THR A 105 -12.67 2.36 -27.52
N THR A 106 -13.45 1.97 -26.51
CA THR A 106 -14.30 0.76 -26.55
C THR A 106 -15.61 0.97 -27.32
N THR A 107 -16.05 2.22 -27.49
CA THR A 107 -17.31 2.54 -28.20
C THR A 107 -17.15 2.43 -29.72
N ASP A 108 -15.95 2.68 -30.26
CA ASP A 108 -15.65 2.56 -31.71
C ASP A 108 -15.72 1.12 -32.26
N GLY A 109 -15.80 0.10 -31.40
CA GLY A 109 -15.89 -1.31 -31.81
C GLY A 109 -17.32 -1.87 -31.96
N THR A 110 -18.35 -1.08 -31.67
CA THR A 110 -19.77 -1.54 -31.65
C THR A 110 -20.60 -1.12 -32.86
N GLU A 111 -20.00 -0.54 -33.90
CA GLU A 111 -20.61 -0.41 -35.23
C GLU A 111 -20.10 -1.50 -36.18
N VAL A 112 -20.45 -2.76 -35.91
CA VAL A 112 -20.40 -3.81 -36.95
C VAL A 112 -21.73 -4.57 -36.96
N THR A 113 -22.63 -4.03 -37.78
CA THR A 113 -23.69 -4.71 -38.56
C THR A 113 -24.36 -5.94 -37.97
N ALA A 114 -25.64 -5.79 -37.61
CA ALA A 114 -26.69 -6.79 -37.84
C ALA A 114 -27.97 -6.07 -38.28
#